data_AF-A0A4D6H7J3-F1
#
_entry.id   AF-A0A4D6H7J3-F1
#
_cell.length_a   1.000
_cell.length_b   1.000
_cell.length_c   1.000
_cell.angle_alpha   90.00
_cell.angle_beta   90.00
_cell.angle_gamma   90.00
#
_symmetry.space_group_name_H-M   'P 1'
#
loop_
_entity.id
_entity.type
_entity.pdbx_description
1 polymer ?
#
loop_
_entity_poly.entity_id
_entity_poly.type
_entity_poly.pdbx_seq_one_letter_code
_entity_poly.pdbx_strand_id
1 'polypeptide(L)'
;MSGFEIWGDVDRYRSAGEESDEHLWGKVELDRRRKDKRKPWFEGEYRFEKKVADRVPDCFVRGEGLNRWIEFVAGSDQPYRAKTREALRLGFVVHWVFHTDHREQMHDVREALEPELEGPIRFGEYDPLNGLLTVGDPVTFKNYEFPVESMREFEPRSLLGYRHGAAHIARQEYSYDLGMFDLAGCQRRIFTDYPQGKYFRAVAPGQAFDTATFGFPTEDGLERLVEDEQVTRLGPVRRRDAAE
;
A
#
# COMPACT_ATOMS: atom_id res chain seq x y z
N MET A 1 -30.89 -11.43 9.19
CA MET A 1 -31.02 -11.42 7.72
C MET A 1 -31.58 -10.09 7.29
N SER A 2 -30.71 -9.16 6.90
CA SER A 2 -31.06 -7.88 6.27
C SER A 2 -30.48 -7.92 4.86
N GLY A 3 -31.23 -8.47 3.91
CA GLY A 3 -30.81 -8.45 2.51
C GLY A 3 -31.01 -7.05 1.94
N PHE A 4 -29.97 -6.49 1.32
CA PHE A 4 -30.14 -5.38 0.37
C PHE A 4 -29.97 -5.93 -1.03
N GLU A 5 -30.69 -5.35 -2.00
CA GLU A 5 -30.64 -5.79 -3.39
C GLU A 5 -29.56 -5.03 -4.17
N ILE A 6 -28.66 -5.77 -4.81
CA ILE A 6 -27.71 -5.22 -5.77
C ILE A 6 -28.32 -5.33 -7.16
N TRP A 7 -28.66 -4.18 -7.74
CA TRP A 7 -29.27 -4.13 -9.07
C TRP A 7 -28.25 -4.24 -10.22
N GLY A 8 -28.54 -5.04 -11.25
CA GLY A 8 -27.74 -5.14 -12.49
C GLY A 8 -27.02 -6.47 -12.68
N ASP A 9 -26.09 -6.52 -13.63
CA ASP A 9 -25.24 -7.71 -13.88
C ASP A 9 -24.15 -7.80 -12.79
N VAL A 10 -24.51 -8.42 -11.66
CA VAL A 10 -23.63 -8.61 -10.49
C VAL A 10 -22.65 -9.76 -10.72
N ASP A 11 -23.03 -10.75 -11.54
CA ASP A 11 -22.23 -11.96 -11.77
C ASP A 11 -20.89 -11.67 -12.44
N ARG A 12 -20.78 -10.59 -13.23
CA ARG A 12 -19.48 -10.15 -13.78
C ARG A 12 -18.45 -9.74 -12.72
N TYR A 13 -18.87 -9.41 -11.50
CA TYR A 13 -17.98 -9.02 -10.39
C TYR A 13 -17.64 -10.18 -9.46
N ARG A 14 -18.32 -11.31 -9.64
CA ARG A 14 -18.06 -12.55 -8.92
C ARG A 14 -16.75 -13.12 -9.43
N SER A 15 -15.76 -13.21 -8.55
CA SER A 15 -14.39 -13.59 -8.90
C SER A 15 -13.96 -14.91 -8.28
N ALA A 16 -14.64 -15.34 -7.21
CA ALA A 16 -14.38 -16.56 -6.46
C ALA A 16 -15.62 -17.48 -6.36
N GLY A 17 -16.79 -17.04 -6.84
CA GLY A 17 -17.98 -17.89 -7.01
C GLY A 17 -18.93 -17.90 -5.81
N GLU A 18 -18.39 -17.85 -4.59
CA GLU A 18 -19.15 -17.94 -3.32
C GLU A 18 -19.23 -16.60 -2.55
N GLU A 19 -18.93 -15.48 -3.20
CA GLU A 19 -18.95 -14.16 -2.58
C GLU A 19 -20.38 -13.74 -2.16
N SER A 20 -20.50 -13.13 -0.96
CA SER A 20 -21.78 -12.60 -0.45
C SER A 20 -22.20 -11.32 -1.18
N ASP A 21 -23.46 -10.92 -1.04
CA ASP A 21 -23.94 -9.65 -1.60
C ASP A 21 -23.16 -8.46 -1.02
N GLU A 22 -22.88 -8.44 0.29
CA GLU A 22 -22.01 -7.44 0.92
C GLU A 22 -20.64 -7.34 0.25
N HIS A 23 -20.03 -8.49 -0.06
CA HIS A 23 -18.74 -8.54 -0.73
C HIS A 23 -18.82 -7.95 -2.15
N LEU A 24 -19.89 -8.24 -2.87
CA LEU A 24 -20.10 -7.75 -4.24
C LEU A 24 -20.49 -6.28 -4.27
N TRP A 25 -21.15 -5.76 -3.23
CA TRP A 25 -21.59 -4.37 -3.16
C TRP A 25 -20.44 -3.38 -3.32
N GLY A 26 -19.32 -3.58 -2.62
CA GLY A 26 -18.16 -2.69 -2.72
C GLY A 26 -17.62 -2.60 -4.15
N LYS A 27 -17.57 -3.75 -4.86
CA LYS A 27 -17.15 -3.80 -6.26
C LYS A 27 -18.09 -3.04 -7.17
N VAL A 28 -19.40 -3.26 -7.00
CA VAL A 28 -20.45 -2.65 -7.82
C VAL A 28 -20.53 -1.14 -7.57
N GLU A 29 -20.51 -0.71 -6.31
CA GLU A 29 -20.66 0.70 -5.93
C GLU A 29 -19.46 1.54 -6.41
N LEU A 30 -18.23 1.03 -6.24
CA LEU A 30 -17.03 1.71 -6.76
C LEU A 30 -17.03 1.78 -8.29
N ASP A 31 -17.46 0.72 -9.00
CA ASP A 31 -17.56 0.75 -10.47
C ASP A 31 -18.65 1.70 -10.97
N ARG A 32 -19.82 1.73 -10.32
CA ARG A 32 -20.89 2.70 -10.63
C ARG A 32 -20.40 4.12 -10.44
N ARG A 33 -19.78 4.42 -9.29
CA ARG A 33 -19.19 5.74 -9.01
C ARG A 33 -18.14 6.14 -10.02
N ARG A 34 -17.30 5.20 -10.46
CA ARG A 34 -16.32 5.42 -11.54
C ARG A 34 -17.01 5.77 -12.87
N LYS A 35 -18.01 5.00 -13.29
CA LYS A 35 -18.76 5.22 -14.55
C LYS A 35 -19.49 6.56 -14.54
N ASP A 36 -20.11 6.89 -13.42
CA ASP A 36 -20.90 8.12 -13.25
C ASP A 36 -20.05 9.33 -12.84
N LYS A 37 -18.73 9.14 -12.67
CA LYS A 37 -17.79 10.15 -12.11
C LYS A 37 -18.30 10.78 -10.81
N ARG A 38 -18.95 9.98 -9.97
CA ARG A 38 -19.53 10.37 -8.68
C ARG A 38 -18.54 10.08 -7.55
N LYS A 39 -18.25 11.08 -6.71
CA LYS A 39 -17.29 10.90 -5.60
C LYS A 39 -17.80 9.86 -4.58
N PRO A 40 -16.91 9.08 -3.92
CA PRO A 40 -15.49 8.96 -4.24
C PRO A 40 -15.28 8.13 -5.52
N TRP A 41 -14.50 8.68 -6.44
CA TRP A 41 -13.99 7.99 -7.62
C TRP A 41 -12.59 8.52 -7.93
N PHE A 42 -11.79 7.70 -8.58
CA PHE A 42 -10.40 7.98 -8.93
C PHE A 42 -10.16 7.58 -10.39
N GLU A 43 -9.25 8.26 -11.05
CA GLU A 43 -8.80 7.86 -12.38
C GLU A 43 -7.89 6.63 -12.27
N GLY A 44 -8.04 5.68 -13.19
CA GLY A 44 -7.23 4.47 -13.25
C GLY A 44 -8.03 3.16 -13.34
N GLU A 45 -7.27 2.07 -13.37
CA GLU A 45 -7.79 0.71 -13.39
C GLU A 45 -8.11 0.24 -11.97
N TYR A 46 -9.35 -0.20 -11.74
CA TYR A 46 -9.80 -0.74 -10.46
C TYR A 46 -9.61 -2.26 -10.45
N ARG A 47 -8.91 -2.77 -9.44
CA ARG A 47 -8.73 -4.20 -9.19
C ARG A 47 -9.14 -4.52 -7.76
N PHE A 48 -9.80 -5.66 -7.56
CA PHE A 48 -10.26 -6.08 -6.23
C PHE A 48 -9.48 -7.31 -5.76
N GLU A 49 -9.21 -7.41 -4.46
CA GLU A 49 -8.65 -8.64 -3.89
C GLU A 49 -9.63 -9.81 -4.11
N LYS A 50 -9.08 -10.98 -4.44
CA LYS A 50 -9.85 -12.18 -4.81
C LYS A 50 -10.18 -13.10 -3.62
N LYS A 51 -9.88 -12.68 -2.39
CA LYS A 51 -10.10 -13.50 -1.20
C LYS A 51 -11.55 -13.36 -0.72
N VAL A 52 -12.16 -14.48 -0.36
CA VAL A 52 -13.54 -14.57 0.15
C VAL A 52 -13.61 -14.28 1.65
N ALA A 53 -12.47 -14.13 2.33
CA ALA A 53 -12.40 -14.01 3.79
C ALA A 53 -13.04 -12.72 4.33
N ASP A 54 -13.01 -11.64 3.54
CA ASP A 54 -13.49 -10.34 3.99
C ASP A 54 -14.90 -10.04 3.48
N ARG A 55 -15.67 -9.38 4.35
CA ARG A 55 -17.05 -8.96 4.10
C ARG A 55 -17.16 -8.01 2.91
N VAL A 56 -16.10 -7.23 2.63
CA VAL A 56 -15.90 -6.41 1.43
C VAL A 56 -14.43 -6.51 1.02
N PRO A 57 -14.10 -6.72 -0.27
CA PRO A 57 -12.72 -6.85 -0.72
C PRO A 57 -12.02 -5.51 -0.83
N ASP A 58 -10.73 -5.50 -0.54
CA ASP A 58 -9.84 -4.38 -0.81
C ASP A 58 -9.85 -3.99 -2.29
N CYS A 59 -9.70 -2.69 -2.56
CA CYS A 59 -9.65 -2.15 -3.91
C CYS A 59 -8.30 -1.45 -4.18
N PHE A 60 -7.62 -1.90 -5.23
CA PHE A 60 -6.44 -1.26 -5.79
C PHE A 60 -6.84 -0.43 -7.00
N VAL A 61 -6.56 0.88 -6.96
CA VAL A 61 -6.66 1.76 -8.13
C VAL A 61 -5.26 2.00 -8.67
N ARG A 62 -5.02 1.57 -9.90
CA ARG A 62 -3.78 1.85 -10.65
C ARG A 62 -4.02 3.02 -11.60
N GLY A 63 -3.58 4.22 -11.21
CA GLY A 63 -3.76 5.44 -11.99
C GLY A 63 -2.45 5.98 -12.57
N GLU A 64 -2.56 6.85 -13.58
CA GLU A 64 -1.43 7.66 -14.03
C GLU A 64 -1.05 8.63 -12.90
N GLY A 65 0.09 8.40 -12.26
CA GLY A 65 0.60 9.22 -11.15
C GLY A 65 0.53 8.54 -9.78
N LEU A 66 -0.67 8.30 -9.24
CA LEU A 66 -0.82 7.80 -7.86
C LEU A 66 -1.66 6.53 -7.78
N ASN A 67 -1.04 5.44 -7.34
CA ASN A 67 -1.77 4.23 -7.01
C ASN A 67 -2.44 4.37 -5.64
N ARG A 68 -3.62 3.77 -5.48
CA ARG A 68 -4.40 3.81 -4.23
C ARG A 68 -4.81 2.43 -3.80
N TRP A 69 -4.72 2.17 -2.51
CA TRP A 69 -5.25 0.98 -1.88
C TRP A 69 -6.34 1.45 -0.93
N ILE A 70 -7.59 1.08 -1.24
CA ILE A 70 -8.75 1.30 -0.40
C ILE A 70 -8.97 0.00 0.37
N GLU A 71 -8.67 0.04 1.65
CA GLU A 71 -8.71 -1.08 2.57
C GLU A 71 -10.05 -1.05 3.32
N PHE A 72 -10.86 -2.09 3.13
CA PHE A 72 -12.18 -2.19 3.75
C PHE A 72 -12.12 -3.04 5.01
N VAL A 73 -12.64 -2.54 6.12
CA VAL A 73 -12.57 -3.20 7.43
C VAL A 73 -13.96 -3.43 8.00
N ALA A 74 -14.21 -4.68 8.43
CA ALA A 74 -15.53 -5.14 8.86
C ALA A 74 -15.46 -6.17 9.99
N GLY A 75 -15.02 -5.76 11.18
CA GLY A 75 -15.09 -6.55 12.42
C GLY A 75 -14.01 -7.61 12.59
N SER A 76 -13.01 -7.66 11.70
CA SER A 76 -11.83 -8.52 11.82
C SER A 76 -10.61 -7.73 12.29
N ASP A 77 -9.79 -8.33 13.16
CA ASP A 77 -8.50 -7.75 13.57
C ASP A 77 -7.58 -7.58 12.36
N GLN A 78 -6.97 -6.40 12.25
CA GLN A 78 -6.07 -6.07 11.16
C GLN A 78 -4.69 -5.67 11.67
N PRO A 79 -3.60 -6.09 11.00
CA PRO A 79 -2.27 -5.58 11.29
C PRO A 79 -2.08 -4.21 10.63
N TYR A 80 -2.79 -3.19 11.13
CA TYR A 80 -2.92 -1.85 10.53
C TYR A 80 -1.59 -1.23 10.12
N ARG A 81 -0.62 -1.23 11.04
CA ARG A 81 0.74 -0.71 10.80
C ARG A 81 1.45 -1.47 9.68
N ALA A 82 1.42 -2.81 9.74
CA ALA A 82 2.12 -3.63 8.75
C ALA A 82 1.50 -3.48 7.34
N LYS A 83 0.16 -3.45 7.23
CA LYS A 83 -0.55 -3.24 5.95
C LYS A 83 -0.29 -1.85 5.39
N THR A 84 -0.33 -0.81 6.23
CA THR A 84 -0.01 0.57 5.82
C THR A 84 1.41 0.65 5.25
N ARG A 85 2.38 0.11 5.99
CA ARG A 85 3.79 0.06 5.55
C ARG A 85 3.96 -0.75 4.26
N GLU A 86 3.30 -1.90 4.14
CA GLU A 86 3.32 -2.69 2.91
C GLU A 86 2.80 -1.88 1.72
N ALA A 87 1.62 -1.27 1.84
CA ALA A 87 1.07 -0.47 0.75
C ALA A 87 1.98 0.68 0.32
N LEU A 88 2.54 1.42 1.29
CA LEU A 88 3.47 2.51 1.03
C LEU A 88 4.75 2.00 0.34
N ARG A 89 5.34 0.88 0.79
CA ARG A 89 6.49 0.24 0.10
C ARG A 89 6.16 -0.04 -1.36
N LEU A 90 4.94 -0.50 -1.65
CA LEU A 90 4.47 -0.86 -2.99
C LEU A 90 4.05 0.36 -3.84
N GLY A 91 4.16 1.58 -3.32
CA GLY A 91 3.80 2.81 -4.04
C GLY A 91 2.31 3.07 -4.11
N PHE A 92 1.54 2.52 -3.18
CA PHE A 92 0.13 2.84 -2.97
C PHE A 92 0.00 3.80 -1.79
N VAL A 93 -0.86 4.80 -1.93
CA VAL A 93 -1.41 5.48 -0.75
C VAL A 93 -2.56 4.66 -0.20
N VAL A 94 -2.71 4.62 1.11
CA VAL A 94 -3.74 3.80 1.77
C VAL A 94 -4.88 4.67 2.25
N HIS A 95 -6.10 4.20 1.99
CA HIS A 95 -7.31 4.71 2.59
C HIS A 95 -7.94 3.61 3.43
N TRP A 96 -8.16 3.88 4.71
CA TRP A 96 -8.86 2.96 5.62
C TRP A 96 -10.35 3.30 5.65
N VAL A 97 -11.19 2.32 5.33
CA VAL A 97 -12.66 2.49 5.20
C VAL A 97 -13.37 1.45 6.07
N PHE A 98 -14.09 1.92 7.07
CA PHE A 98 -14.69 1.06 8.10
C PHE A 98 -16.20 0.91 7.92
N HIS A 99 -16.73 -0.27 8.23
CA HIS A 99 -18.17 -0.44 8.30
C HIS A 99 -18.75 0.42 9.44
N THR A 100 -19.91 1.02 9.24
CA THR A 100 -20.56 1.88 10.26
C THR A 100 -20.88 1.16 11.57
N ASP A 101 -21.08 -0.15 11.53
CA ASP A 101 -21.27 -1.00 12.72
C ASP A 101 -19.97 -1.34 13.46
N HIS A 102 -18.80 -1.00 12.89
CA HIS A 102 -17.49 -1.34 13.42
C HIS A 102 -16.60 -0.11 13.65
N ARG A 103 -17.19 0.98 14.14
CA ARG A 103 -16.49 2.25 14.37
C ARG A 103 -15.43 2.16 15.47
N GLU A 104 -15.54 1.20 16.39
CA GLU A 104 -14.50 0.89 17.37
C GLU A 104 -13.15 0.61 16.70
N GLN A 105 -13.14 -0.02 15.52
CA GLN A 105 -11.90 -0.31 14.80
C GLN A 105 -11.19 0.94 14.28
N MET A 106 -11.89 2.08 14.20
CA MET A 106 -11.25 3.37 13.91
C MET A 106 -10.36 3.85 15.05
N HIS A 107 -10.66 3.44 16.28
CA HIS A 107 -9.79 3.68 17.43
C HIS A 107 -8.53 2.82 17.31
N ASP A 108 -8.69 1.53 17.01
CA ASP A 108 -7.57 0.59 16.92
C ASP A 108 -6.57 0.97 15.81
N VAL A 109 -7.07 1.35 14.62
CA VAL A 109 -6.19 1.86 13.55
C VAL A 109 -5.50 3.16 13.95
N ARG A 110 -6.17 4.01 14.75
CA ARG A 110 -5.59 5.27 15.19
C ARG A 110 -4.45 4.99 16.16
N GLU A 111 -4.70 4.18 17.18
CA GLU A 111 -3.68 3.76 18.14
C GLU A 111 -2.48 3.11 17.44
N ALA A 112 -2.73 2.28 16.43
CA ALA A 112 -1.68 1.59 15.68
C ALA A 112 -0.84 2.50 14.76
N LEU A 113 -1.40 3.61 14.26
CA LEU A 113 -0.74 4.48 13.28
C LEU A 113 -0.28 5.83 13.85
N GLU A 114 -0.93 6.33 14.91
CA GLU A 114 -0.67 7.63 15.51
C GLU A 114 0.80 7.86 15.92
N PRO A 115 1.56 6.86 16.41
CA PRO A 115 2.99 7.04 16.69
C PRO A 115 3.82 7.48 15.48
N GLU A 116 3.37 7.14 14.27
CA GLU A 116 4.08 7.42 13.02
C GLU A 116 3.36 8.46 12.16
N LEU A 117 2.19 8.97 12.56
CA LEU A 117 1.47 9.98 11.79
C LEU A 117 1.91 11.40 12.17
N GLU A 118 2.21 12.22 11.16
CA GLU A 118 2.56 13.64 11.37
C GLU A 118 1.35 14.53 11.70
N GLY A 119 0.15 13.94 11.82
CA GLY A 119 -1.07 14.64 12.16
C GLY A 119 -2.33 13.80 12.03
N PRO A 120 -3.49 14.37 12.39
CA PRO A 120 -4.75 13.64 12.35
C PRO A 120 -5.18 13.36 10.91
N ILE A 121 -5.70 12.15 10.69
CA ILE A 121 -6.35 11.74 9.44
C ILE A 121 -7.82 11.40 9.70
N ARG A 122 -8.67 11.64 8.70
CA ARG A 122 -10.07 11.20 8.71
C ARG A 122 -10.19 9.86 8.00
N PHE A 123 -10.81 8.90 8.66
CA PHE A 123 -11.10 7.59 8.06
C PHE A 123 -12.36 7.64 7.21
N GLY A 124 -12.44 6.73 6.24
CA GLY A 124 -13.63 6.49 5.46
C GLY A 124 -14.63 5.61 6.19
N GLU A 125 -15.87 5.64 5.73
CA GLU A 125 -16.97 4.82 6.21
C GLU A 125 -17.74 4.24 5.05
N TYR A 126 -18.27 3.03 5.24
CA TYR A 126 -19.21 2.44 4.32
C TYR A 126 -20.38 1.75 5.04
N ASP A 127 -21.54 1.77 4.38
CA ASP A 127 -22.75 1.08 4.81
C ASP A 127 -23.53 0.66 3.55
N PRO A 128 -23.54 -0.64 3.23
CA PRO A 128 -24.26 -1.16 2.07
C PRO A 128 -25.78 -0.93 2.13
N LEU A 129 -26.38 -0.96 3.32
CA LEU A 129 -27.83 -0.81 3.51
C LEU A 129 -28.28 0.63 3.21
N ASN A 130 -27.44 1.60 3.58
CA ASN A 130 -27.72 3.03 3.38
C ASN A 130 -27.05 3.62 2.12
N GLY A 131 -26.31 2.81 1.37
CA GLY A 131 -25.57 3.27 0.18
C GLY A 131 -24.45 4.27 0.49
N LEU A 132 -23.96 4.28 1.73
CA LEU A 132 -22.90 5.17 2.19
C LEU A 132 -21.54 4.65 1.73
N LEU A 133 -20.74 5.51 1.12
CA LEU A 133 -19.32 5.24 0.87
C LEU A 133 -18.53 6.55 0.91
N THR A 134 -17.62 6.65 1.85
CA THR A 134 -16.60 7.69 1.97
C THR A 134 -15.23 7.03 2.14
N VAL A 135 -14.18 7.66 1.62
CA VAL A 135 -12.84 7.04 1.55
C VAL A 135 -11.84 7.71 2.51
N GLY A 136 -12.17 8.88 3.07
CA GLY A 136 -11.30 9.58 4.01
C GLY A 136 -10.00 10.13 3.39
N ASP A 137 -9.11 10.57 4.26
CA ASP A 137 -7.77 11.09 3.91
C ASP A 137 -6.81 9.91 3.69
N PRO A 138 -5.88 9.99 2.72
CA PRO A 138 -4.89 8.95 2.51
C PRO A 138 -3.74 9.00 3.54
N VAL A 139 -3.21 7.84 3.89
CA VAL A 139 -1.88 7.69 4.47
C VAL A 139 -0.85 7.62 3.35
N THR A 140 0.21 8.42 3.47
CA THR A 140 1.25 8.65 2.45
C THR A 140 2.61 8.87 3.14
N PHE A 141 3.72 8.80 2.39
CA PHE A 141 5.04 9.20 2.92
C PHE A 141 5.13 10.68 3.35
N LYS A 142 4.14 11.53 3.06
CA LYS A 142 4.12 12.95 3.46
C LYS A 142 3.49 13.21 4.82
N ASN A 143 2.81 12.21 5.39
CA ASN A 143 2.10 12.34 6.65
C ASN A 143 2.29 11.10 7.54
N TYR A 144 3.23 10.23 7.17
CA TYR A 144 3.52 8.98 7.86
C TYR A 144 5.03 8.73 7.84
N GLU A 145 5.63 8.75 9.03
CA GLU A 145 7.01 8.40 9.26
C GLU A 145 7.18 6.88 9.09
N PHE A 146 8.24 6.49 8.38
CA PHE A 146 8.51 5.09 8.08
C PHE A 146 9.93 4.75 8.57
N PRO A 147 10.14 4.61 9.89
CA PRO A 147 11.43 4.21 10.43
C PRO A 147 11.74 2.78 9.98
N VAL A 148 12.98 2.51 9.55
CA VAL A 148 13.42 1.17 9.16
C VAL A 148 13.92 0.44 10.40
N GLU A 149 13.21 -0.61 10.79
CA GLU A 149 13.47 -1.37 12.03
C GLU A 149 14.30 -2.64 11.80
N SER A 150 14.58 -2.98 10.54
CA SER A 150 15.25 -4.23 10.19
C SER A 150 15.86 -4.19 8.80
N MET A 151 16.98 -4.90 8.63
CA MET A 151 17.61 -5.15 7.33
C MET A 151 16.68 -5.83 6.31
N ARG A 152 15.57 -6.44 6.75
CA ARG A 152 14.53 -6.96 5.85
C ARG A 152 13.95 -5.91 4.89
N GLU A 153 14.01 -4.62 5.22
CA GLU A 153 13.62 -3.53 4.32
C GLU A 153 14.56 -3.38 3.11
N PHE A 154 15.74 -3.99 3.18
CA PHE A 154 16.75 -4.00 2.13
C PHE A 154 16.84 -5.32 1.37
N GLU A 155 15.97 -6.27 1.67
CA GLU A 155 15.91 -7.59 1.05
C GLU A 155 14.71 -7.69 0.10
N PRO A 156 14.92 -7.73 -1.23
CA PRO A 156 13.83 -7.88 -2.19
C PRO A 156 12.89 -9.03 -1.85
N ARG A 157 13.40 -10.20 -1.46
CA ARG A 157 12.54 -11.36 -1.14
C ARG A 157 11.58 -11.07 0.03
N SER A 158 12.06 -10.37 1.05
CA SER A 158 11.27 -10.00 2.22
C SER A 158 10.23 -8.93 1.88
N LEU A 159 10.60 -7.95 1.04
CA LEU A 159 9.67 -6.95 0.50
C LEU A 159 8.61 -7.54 -0.43
N LEU A 160 8.97 -8.59 -1.17
CA LEU A 160 8.05 -9.25 -2.10
C LEU A 160 7.02 -10.12 -1.35
N GLY A 161 7.34 -10.66 -0.16
CA GLY A 161 6.37 -11.20 0.82
C GLY A 161 5.21 -12.07 0.31
N TYR A 162 4.10 -12.10 1.06
CA TYR A 162 2.86 -12.85 0.75
C TYR A 162 2.16 -12.33 -0.53
N ARG A 163 2.50 -11.12 -0.99
CA ARG A 163 2.00 -10.49 -2.22
C ARG A 163 3.08 -10.44 -3.31
N HIS A 164 3.86 -11.52 -3.47
CA HIS A 164 4.99 -11.66 -4.40
C HIS A 164 4.70 -11.18 -5.84
N GLY A 165 3.43 -11.26 -6.27
CA GLY A 165 2.96 -10.78 -7.57
C GLY A 165 2.43 -9.34 -7.62
N ALA A 166 2.41 -8.56 -6.54
CA ALA A 166 1.92 -7.18 -6.55
C ALA A 166 3.06 -6.16 -6.64
N ALA A 167 4.20 -6.47 -6.02
CA ALA A 167 5.31 -5.55 -5.88
C ALA A 167 6.08 -5.33 -7.19
N HIS A 168 6.26 -6.38 -8.00
CA HIS A 168 6.97 -6.34 -9.29
C HIS A 168 8.15 -5.36 -9.27
N ILE A 169 9.03 -5.48 -8.28
CA ILE A 169 10.13 -4.52 -8.08
C ILE A 169 10.93 -4.45 -9.37
N ALA A 170 11.07 -3.24 -9.91
CA ALA A 170 11.79 -2.99 -11.14
C ALA A 170 13.24 -3.44 -10.97
N ARG A 171 13.72 -4.16 -11.97
CA ARG A 171 15.14 -4.44 -12.11
C ARG A 171 15.75 -3.41 -13.04
N GLN A 172 16.85 -2.82 -12.60
CA GLN A 172 17.70 -1.98 -13.45
C GLN A 172 19.03 -2.71 -13.61
N GLU A 173 19.33 -3.10 -14.85
CA GLU A 173 20.36 -4.09 -15.16
C GLU A 173 20.16 -5.39 -14.36
N TYR A 174 20.97 -5.60 -13.32
CA TYR A 174 20.90 -6.77 -12.45
C TYR A 174 20.37 -6.46 -11.04
N SER A 175 20.16 -5.18 -10.71
CA SER A 175 19.83 -4.70 -9.37
C SER A 175 18.34 -4.42 -9.18
N TYR A 176 17.81 -4.65 -7.98
CA TYR A 176 16.43 -4.33 -7.58
C TYR A 176 16.37 -2.93 -6.97
N ASP A 177 15.43 -2.10 -7.44
CA ASP A 177 15.17 -0.77 -6.89
C ASP A 177 14.38 -0.85 -5.57
N LEU A 178 15.06 -0.62 -4.45
CA LEU A 178 14.47 -0.75 -3.12
C LEU A 178 13.71 0.50 -2.67
N GLY A 179 13.79 1.59 -3.44
CA GLY A 179 13.16 2.87 -3.15
C GLY A 179 14.10 3.93 -2.57
N MET A 180 13.51 5.01 -2.07
CA MET A 180 14.22 6.16 -1.49
C MET A 180 14.28 6.03 0.02
N PHE A 181 15.43 6.36 0.60
CA PHE A 181 15.69 6.32 2.03
C PHE A 181 16.44 7.58 2.46
N ASP A 182 16.27 7.96 3.72
CA ASP A 182 17.19 8.82 4.45
C ASP A 182 18.15 7.94 5.25
N LEU A 183 19.45 8.13 5.06
CA LEU A 183 20.52 7.45 5.81
C LEU A 183 21.26 8.49 6.64
N ALA A 184 20.91 8.65 7.91
CA ALA A 184 21.49 9.64 8.83
C ALA A 184 21.54 11.07 8.24
N GLY A 185 20.41 11.54 7.69
CA GLY A 185 20.28 12.86 7.04
C GLY A 185 20.73 12.88 5.58
N CYS A 186 21.10 11.73 5.01
CA CYS A 186 21.56 11.61 3.64
C CYS A 186 20.58 10.83 2.77
N GLN A 187 19.80 11.55 1.96
CA GLN A 187 18.82 10.91 1.07
C GLN A 187 19.50 10.12 -0.04
N ARG A 188 19.12 8.85 -0.21
CA ARG A 188 19.65 7.95 -1.23
C ARG A 188 18.57 7.05 -1.78
N ARG A 189 18.60 6.86 -3.11
CA ARG A 189 17.85 5.76 -3.74
C ARG A 189 18.75 4.53 -3.74
N ILE A 190 18.28 3.46 -3.09
CA ILE A 190 19.08 2.26 -2.82
C ILE A 190 18.65 1.15 -3.77
N PHE A 191 19.65 0.45 -4.29
CA PHE A 191 19.50 -0.73 -5.10
C PHE A 191 20.26 -1.88 -4.46
N THR A 192 19.79 -3.11 -4.69
CA THR A 192 20.58 -4.29 -4.34
C THR A 192 20.77 -5.23 -5.52
N ASP A 193 21.99 -5.72 -5.68
CA ASP A 193 22.36 -6.63 -6.77
C ASP A 193 21.89 -8.08 -6.51
N TYR A 194 21.44 -8.37 -5.27
CA TYR A 194 21.03 -9.71 -4.85
C TYR A 194 19.64 -9.71 -4.20
N PRO A 195 18.81 -10.74 -4.46
CA PRO A 195 17.49 -10.87 -3.83
C PRO A 195 17.50 -10.92 -2.29
N GLN A 196 18.66 -11.24 -1.69
CA GLN A 196 18.91 -11.33 -0.26
C GLN A 196 19.53 -10.06 0.34
N GLY A 197 19.71 -8.97 -0.41
CA GLY A 197 20.17 -7.70 0.17
C GLY A 197 21.62 -7.71 0.66
N LYS A 198 22.57 -8.16 -0.17
CA LYS A 198 23.98 -8.30 0.24
C LYS A 198 24.91 -7.20 -0.29
N TYR A 199 24.74 -6.84 -1.55
CA TYR A 199 25.55 -5.81 -2.20
C TYR A 199 24.64 -4.69 -2.67
N PHE A 200 24.97 -3.48 -2.24
CA PHE A 200 24.16 -2.31 -2.51
C PHE A 200 24.83 -1.35 -3.47
N ARG A 201 23.98 -0.59 -4.14
CA ARG A 201 24.36 0.60 -4.88
C ARG A 201 23.43 1.72 -4.45
N ALA A 202 23.93 2.94 -4.44
CA ALA A 202 23.10 4.09 -4.13
C ALA A 202 23.41 5.26 -5.05
N VAL A 203 22.38 6.04 -5.35
CA VAL A 203 22.46 7.32 -6.07
C VAL A 203 21.83 8.42 -5.24
N ALA A 204 22.29 9.65 -5.45
CA ALA A 204 21.62 10.82 -4.89
C ALA A 204 20.24 11.03 -5.56
N PRO A 205 19.30 11.75 -4.92
CA PRO A 205 18.01 12.05 -5.52
C PRO A 205 18.16 12.70 -6.90
N GLY A 206 17.43 12.18 -7.89
CA GLY A 206 17.43 12.70 -9.26
C GLY A 206 18.61 12.24 -10.13
N GLN A 207 19.59 11.51 -9.59
CA GLN A 207 20.67 10.95 -10.40
C GLN A 207 20.28 9.64 -11.09
N ALA A 208 20.90 9.40 -12.24
CA ALA A 208 20.69 8.19 -13.02
C ALA A 208 21.45 7.00 -12.41
N PHE A 209 20.97 5.78 -12.69
CA PHE A 209 21.53 4.55 -12.11
C PHE A 209 22.97 4.26 -12.55
N ASP A 210 23.37 4.72 -13.73
CA ASP A 210 24.74 4.58 -14.24
C ASP A 210 25.78 5.32 -13.37
N THR A 211 25.35 6.29 -12.55
CA THR A 211 26.20 6.96 -11.56
C THR A 211 26.20 6.26 -10.19
N ALA A 212 25.56 5.10 -10.06
CA ALA A 212 25.44 4.40 -8.78
C ALA A 212 26.79 3.85 -8.32
N THR A 213 27.17 4.20 -7.08
CA THR A 213 28.41 3.71 -6.48
C THR A 213 28.20 2.29 -5.96
N PHE A 214 28.90 1.32 -6.53
CA PHE A 214 28.89 -0.06 -6.03
C PHE A 214 29.55 -0.18 -4.66
N GLY A 215 28.96 -0.98 -3.77
CA GLY A 215 29.45 -1.20 -2.42
C GLY A 215 29.16 -0.03 -1.47
N PHE A 216 28.33 0.92 -1.89
CA PHE A 216 27.86 2.01 -1.05
C PHE A 216 26.33 2.10 -1.04
N PRO A 217 25.70 2.07 0.14
CA PRO A 217 26.30 1.78 1.44
C PRO A 217 26.77 0.31 1.55
N THR A 218 27.65 0.00 2.51
CA THR A 218 28.02 -1.40 2.83
C THR A 218 26.91 -2.06 3.64
N GLU A 219 26.81 -3.38 3.62
CA GLU A 219 25.86 -4.16 4.44
C GLU A 219 26.01 -3.84 5.94
N ASP A 220 27.20 -4.01 6.50
CA ASP A 220 27.53 -3.64 7.89
C ASP A 220 27.33 -2.15 8.20
N GLY A 221 27.36 -1.30 7.16
CA GLY A 221 27.12 0.13 7.29
C GLY A 221 25.63 0.41 7.48
N LEU A 222 24.80 -0.19 6.62
CA LEU A 222 23.35 -0.12 6.74
C LEU A 222 22.85 -0.78 8.02
N GLU A 223 23.37 -1.94 8.37
CA GLU A 223 22.96 -2.67 9.58
C GLU A 223 23.15 -1.81 10.83
N ARG A 224 24.33 -1.19 10.99
CA ARG A 224 24.57 -0.24 12.09
C ARG A 224 23.63 0.96 12.08
N LEU A 225 23.36 1.55 10.91
CA LEU A 225 22.41 2.67 10.83
C LEU A 225 20.99 2.25 11.21
N VAL A 226 20.58 1.02 10.88
CA VAL A 226 19.28 0.46 11.29
C VAL A 226 19.25 0.21 12.80
N GLU A 227 20.31 -0.38 13.36
CA GLU A 227 20.46 -0.59 14.81
C GLU A 227 20.45 0.72 15.60
N ASP A 228 21.05 1.78 15.05
CA ASP A 228 21.09 3.12 15.64
C ASP A 228 19.82 3.96 15.35
N GLU A 229 18.79 3.37 14.72
CA GLU A 229 17.52 4.03 14.36
C GLU A 229 17.70 5.27 13.46
N GLN A 230 18.73 5.29 12.61
CA GLN A 230 19.10 6.41 11.73
C GLN A 230 18.65 6.23 10.28
N VAL A 231 17.68 5.36 10.03
CA VAL A 231 17.21 5.05 8.68
C VAL A 231 15.70 5.23 8.59
N THR A 232 15.27 6.06 7.63
CA THR A 232 13.85 6.29 7.33
C THR A 232 13.58 6.01 5.86
N ARG A 233 12.53 5.25 5.56
CA ARG A 233 12.07 5.07 4.18
C ARG A 233 11.29 6.32 3.74
N LEU A 234 11.71 6.91 2.63
CA LEU A 234 11.10 8.14 2.08
C LEU A 234 10.24 7.88 0.83
N GLY A 235 10.35 6.68 0.25
CA GLY A 235 9.65 6.39 -0.99
C GLY A 235 9.50 4.91 -1.28
N PRO A 236 8.62 4.60 -2.25
CA PRO A 236 8.32 3.23 -2.62
C PRO A 236 9.43 2.61 -3.45
N VAL A 237 9.37 1.28 -3.57
CA VAL A 237 10.10 0.56 -4.63
C VAL A 237 9.64 1.07 -6.00
N ARG A 238 10.53 1.07 -6.99
CA ARG A 238 10.07 1.30 -8.38
C ARG A 238 9.38 0.04 -8.88
N ARG A 239 8.22 0.19 -9.51
CA ARG A 239 7.48 -0.94 -10.12
C ARG A 239 7.91 -1.14 -11.57
N ARG A 240 8.03 -2.40 -12.00
CA ARG A 240 8.37 -2.78 -13.37
C ARG A 240 7.37 -2.22 -14.39
N ASP A 241 6.09 -2.21 -14.04
CA ASP A 241 5.00 -1.75 -14.90
C ASP A 241 4.96 -0.21 -15.06
N ALA A 242 5.76 0.54 -14.27
CA ALA A 242 5.86 2.00 -14.35
C ALA A 242 7.00 2.47 -15.27
N ALA A 243 7.53 1.56 -16.11
CA ALA A 243 8.50 1.84 -17.14
C ALA A 243 7.89 1.49 -18.51
N GLU A 244 7.14 2.44 -19.05
CA GLU A 244 7.08 2.75 -20.48
C GLU A 244 7.46 4.23 -20.65
#